data_AF-W7ERC0-F1
#
_entry.id   AF-W7ERC0-F1
#
_cell.length_a   1.000
_cell.length_b   1.000
_cell.length_c   1.000
_cell.angle_alpha   90.00
_cell.angle_beta   90.00
_cell.angle_gamma   90.00
#
_symmetry.space_group_name_H-M   'P 1'
#
loop_
_entity.id
_entity.type
_entity.pdbx_description
1 polymer ?
#
loop_
_entity_poly.entity_id
_entity_poly.type
_entity_poly.pdbx_seq_one_letter_code
_entity_poly.pdbx_strand_id
1 'polypeptide(L)'
;MDATELAAVQKLLKEIRIYATQGPANAIDPDAFDEIRKAQFGKALPYEESQDVILDPTKKLPFLPTEILSEIMSHTAPSDLSNLRQTSKRFRFAAKSLFGKRLVNSRTIYPTYSSLSSFLALLLVDPSYPHLVRTLSLVSEHAAPNAYGYDWAWEELQNREQTGPTTRVDRVIKQSIEMRHERWCASSASFVFGGGYRDMLTILFKRLPALQTIRLRKLSLGENIPGPDGIEFLQGALQDLSFYRPGLPVNRVLYQEWQYDMVYQCITTLIDEYGDEYIWDGAGPQADCKTDALAAVKRAKSKAVVVKMKRGVVEEIDEDSDNEMSDEGDSDEEMFDEEDDN
;
A
#
# COMPACT_ATOMS: atom_id res chain seq x y z
N MET A 1 -4.06 -23.00 4.04
CA MET A 1 -4.35 -22.14 5.21
C MET A 1 -5.15 -22.99 6.18
N ASP A 2 -4.79 -22.99 7.46
CA ASP A 2 -5.50 -23.80 8.45
C ASP A 2 -6.87 -23.15 8.76
N ALA A 3 -7.94 -23.92 8.99
CA ALA A 3 -9.30 -23.37 9.14
C ALA A 3 -9.40 -22.37 10.32
N THR A 4 -8.54 -22.55 11.31
CA THR A 4 -8.36 -21.70 12.49
C THR A 4 -7.78 -20.33 12.16
N GLU A 5 -6.82 -20.25 11.22
CA GLU A 5 -6.20 -19.00 10.78
C GLU A 5 -7.22 -18.14 10.02
N LEU A 6 -8.00 -18.75 9.13
CA LEU A 6 -9.04 -18.06 8.37
C LEU A 6 -10.14 -17.49 9.27
N ALA A 7 -10.58 -18.26 10.28
CA ALA A 7 -11.54 -17.79 11.27
C ALA A 7 -11.00 -16.61 12.10
N ALA A 8 -9.71 -16.61 12.45
CA ALA A 8 -9.07 -15.52 13.16
C ALA A 8 -9.01 -14.25 12.31
N VAL A 9 -8.64 -14.36 11.03
CA VAL A 9 -8.64 -13.25 10.06
C VAL A 9 -10.05 -12.68 9.90
N GLN A 10 -11.07 -13.52 9.73
CA GLN A 10 -12.45 -13.06 9.61
C GLN A 10 -12.96 -12.34 10.86
N LYS A 11 -12.58 -12.80 12.06
CA LYS A 11 -12.92 -12.11 13.31
C LYS A 11 -12.27 -10.73 13.36
N LEU A 12 -10.98 -10.64 13.05
CA LEU A 12 -10.23 -9.38 12.99
C LEU A 12 -10.87 -8.39 12.00
N LEU A 13 -11.23 -8.85 10.81
CA LEU A 13 -11.90 -8.02 9.79
C LEU A 13 -13.24 -7.46 10.27
N LYS A 14 -14.03 -8.25 11.00
CA LYS A 14 -15.29 -7.77 11.60
C LYS A 14 -15.05 -6.66 12.63
N GLU A 15 -14.04 -6.83 13.49
CA GLU A 15 -13.68 -5.83 14.50
C GLU A 15 -13.21 -4.52 13.84
N ILE A 16 -12.37 -4.61 12.81
CA ILE A 16 -11.93 -3.45 12.00
C ILE A 16 -13.12 -2.74 11.37
N ARG A 17 -14.08 -3.48 10.80
CA ARG A 17 -15.27 -2.92 10.16
C ARG A 17 -16.16 -2.17 11.15
N ILE A 18 -16.37 -2.73 12.34
CA ILE A 18 -17.10 -2.06 13.42
C ILE A 18 -16.39 -0.76 13.79
N TYR A 19 -15.08 -0.80 14.01
CA TYR A 19 -14.29 0.38 14.35
C TYR A 19 -14.31 1.45 13.25
N ALA A 20 -14.21 1.05 11.97
CA ALA A 20 -14.26 1.97 10.84
C ALA A 20 -15.61 2.68 10.71
N THR A 21 -16.72 1.99 11.03
CA THR A 21 -18.08 2.50 10.89
C THR A 21 -18.54 3.30 12.10
N GLN A 22 -18.35 2.76 13.31
CA GLN A 22 -18.88 3.30 14.56
C GLN A 22 -17.85 4.07 15.38
N GLY A 23 -16.55 3.92 15.09
CA GLY A 23 -15.48 4.46 15.94
C GLY A 23 -15.27 3.63 17.21
N PRO A 24 -14.51 4.14 18.19
CA PRO A 24 -14.37 3.46 19.48
C PRO A 24 -15.73 3.38 20.20
N ALA A 25 -15.99 2.27 20.90
CA ALA A 25 -17.25 2.05 21.60
C ALA A 25 -17.46 3.06 22.74
N ASN A 26 -16.39 3.48 23.42
CA ASN A 26 -16.37 4.56 24.40
C ASN A 26 -15.16 5.50 24.22
N ALA A 27 -15.27 6.74 24.68
CA ALA A 27 -14.16 7.71 24.66
C ALA A 27 -12.96 7.31 25.57
N ILE A 28 -13.14 6.30 26.42
CA ILE A 28 -12.15 5.80 27.39
C ILE A 28 -11.54 4.47 26.91
N ASP A 29 -12.09 3.86 25.86
CA ASP A 29 -11.56 2.59 25.36
C ASP A 29 -10.16 2.82 24.73
N PRO A 30 -9.18 1.95 25.03
CA PRO A 30 -7.86 2.03 24.43
C PRO A 30 -7.96 1.94 22.91
N ASP A 31 -7.10 2.68 22.20
CA ASP A 31 -7.09 2.66 20.74
C ASP A 31 -6.76 1.23 20.25
N ALA A 32 -7.48 0.73 19.24
CA ALA A 32 -7.26 -0.61 18.69
C ALA A 32 -5.81 -0.83 18.22
N PHE A 33 -5.06 0.24 17.95
CA PHE A 33 -3.65 0.17 17.53
C PHE A 33 -2.64 0.45 18.66
N ASP A 34 -3.08 0.68 19.91
CA ASP A 34 -2.19 1.00 21.04
C ASP A 34 -1.28 -0.17 21.43
N GLU A 35 -1.78 -1.41 21.36
CA GLU A 35 -0.96 -2.59 21.64
C GLU A 35 0.17 -2.74 20.62
N ILE A 36 -0.15 -2.53 19.33
CA ILE A 36 0.82 -2.54 18.23
C ILE A 36 1.82 -1.40 18.42
N ARG A 37 1.35 -0.21 18.82
CA ARG A 37 2.23 0.92 19.14
C ARG A 37 3.21 0.57 20.26
N LYS A 38 2.73 -0.01 21.36
CA LYS A 38 3.60 -0.42 22.48
C LYS A 38 4.60 -1.51 22.06
N ALA A 39 4.16 -2.50 21.29
CA ALA A 39 5.00 -3.59 20.83
C ALA A 39 6.12 -3.12 19.87
N GLN A 40 5.78 -2.30 18.87
CA GLN A 40 6.71 -1.88 17.83
C GLN A 40 7.51 -0.63 18.20
N PHE A 41 6.88 0.33 18.87
CA PHE A 41 7.47 1.66 19.14
C PHE A 41 7.71 1.94 20.62
N GLY A 42 7.22 1.10 21.55
CA GLY A 42 7.37 1.32 22.99
C GLY A 42 8.83 1.37 23.46
N LYS A 43 9.74 0.70 22.75
CA LYS A 43 11.20 0.76 23.00
C LYS A 43 11.97 1.68 22.04
N ALA A 44 11.33 2.16 20.97
CA ALA A 44 11.97 2.99 19.93
C ALA A 44 11.93 4.50 20.25
N LEU A 45 11.18 4.89 21.28
CA LEU A 45 11.14 6.24 21.84
C LEU A 45 11.77 6.36 23.24
N PRO A 46 12.90 5.71 23.57
CA PRO A 46 13.47 5.71 24.93
C PRO A 46 14.13 7.05 25.31
N TYR A 47 13.87 8.13 24.57
CA TYR A 47 14.56 9.41 24.71
C TYR A 47 13.61 10.60 24.93
N GLU A 48 12.30 10.41 25.09
CA GLU A 48 11.50 11.47 25.71
C GLU A 48 11.78 11.57 27.23
N GLU A 49 12.26 10.48 27.85
CA GLU A 49 12.54 10.37 29.28
C GLU A 49 14.04 10.28 29.65
N SER A 50 14.97 10.64 28.75
CA SER A 50 16.40 10.58 29.09
C SER A 50 16.70 11.56 30.24
N GLN A 51 17.02 11.03 31.42
CA GLN A 51 17.59 11.77 32.55
C GLN A 51 18.90 12.40 32.10
N ASP A 52 19.03 13.72 32.32
CA ASP A 52 20.14 14.50 31.80
C ASP A 52 21.44 14.21 32.56
N VAL A 53 22.53 14.00 31.81
CA VAL A 53 23.85 14.40 32.28
C VAL A 53 24.07 15.80 31.73
N ILE A 54 24.14 16.79 32.62
CA ILE A 54 24.48 18.17 32.25
C ILE A 54 25.87 18.14 31.63
N LEU A 55 25.97 18.38 30.32
CA LEU A 55 27.25 18.61 29.67
C LEU A 55 27.81 19.96 30.15
N ASP A 56 29.11 19.93 30.46
CA ASP A 56 29.98 21.00 30.95
C ASP A 56 29.41 22.43 30.86
N PRO A 57 29.08 23.09 31.99
CA PRO A 57 28.43 24.41 32.04
C PRO A 57 29.28 25.55 31.44
N THR A 58 30.53 25.27 31.09
CA THR A 58 31.48 26.23 30.53
C THR A 58 31.28 26.47 29.02
N LYS A 59 30.63 25.55 28.29
CA LYS A 59 30.37 25.70 26.85
C LYS A 59 29.02 26.36 26.59
N LYS A 60 29.02 27.68 26.49
CA LYS A 60 27.85 28.45 25.99
C LYS A 60 27.70 28.22 24.49
N LEU A 61 26.85 27.28 24.09
CA LEU A 61 26.35 27.24 22.70
C LEU A 61 25.59 28.55 22.44
N PRO A 62 25.81 29.23 21.29
CA PRO A 62 25.05 30.44 20.95
C PRO A 62 23.55 30.12 20.98
N PHE A 63 22.78 30.98 21.65
CA PHE A 63 21.33 30.82 21.77
C PHE A 63 20.66 31.16 20.44
N LEU A 64 20.62 30.19 19.52
CA LEU A 64 19.83 30.28 18.30
C LEU A 64 18.38 29.89 18.58
N PRO A 65 17.38 30.71 18.24
CA PRO A 65 15.96 30.34 18.33
C PRO A 65 15.68 28.98 17.69
N THR A 66 14.69 28.26 18.22
CA THR A 66 14.29 26.93 17.74
C THR A 66 13.92 26.93 16.26
N GLU A 67 13.42 28.06 15.78
CA GLU A 67 12.99 28.31 14.41
C GLU A 67 14.21 28.30 13.48
N ILE A 68 15.29 28.99 13.85
CA ILE A 68 16.54 29.02 13.08
C ILE A 68 17.20 27.63 13.08
N LEU A 69 17.17 26.93 14.22
CA LEU A 69 17.69 25.56 14.29
C LEU A 69 16.89 24.60 13.41
N SER A 70 15.56 24.73 13.40
CA SER A 70 14.68 23.96 12.53
C SER A 70 14.98 24.27 11.05
N GLU A 71 15.12 25.55 10.69
CA GLU A 71 15.47 25.96 9.32
C GLU A 71 16.80 25.36 8.86
N ILE A 72 17.85 25.44 9.69
CA ILE A 72 19.15 24.81 9.40
C ILE A 72 19.00 23.30 9.18
N MET A 73 18.22 22.62 10.03
CA MET A 73 17.96 21.18 9.89
C MET A 73 17.11 20.83 8.68
N SER A 74 16.30 21.75 8.18
CA SER A 74 15.48 21.50 7.00
C SER A 74 16.34 21.23 5.76
N HIS A 75 17.55 21.79 5.74
CA HIS A 75 18.56 21.62 4.69
C HIS A 75 19.48 20.42 4.89
N THR A 76 19.41 19.71 6.02
CA THR A 76 20.29 18.55 6.26
C THR A 76 19.72 17.25 5.69
N ALA A 77 20.62 16.32 5.37
CA ALA A 77 20.25 14.99 4.89
C ALA A 77 19.47 14.21 5.98
N PRO A 78 18.59 13.26 5.59
CA PRO A 78 17.80 12.49 6.55
C PRO A 78 18.65 11.67 7.54
N SER A 79 19.79 11.13 7.11
CA SER A 79 20.75 10.41 7.95
C SER A 79 21.28 11.30 9.07
N ASP A 80 21.65 12.53 8.72
CA ASP A 80 22.30 13.48 9.61
C ASP A 80 21.31 14.05 10.61
N LEU A 81 20.05 14.20 10.21
CA LEU A 81 18.98 14.65 11.09
C LEU A 81 18.74 13.67 12.26
N SER A 82 18.85 12.36 12.02
CA SER A 82 18.78 11.35 13.07
C SER A 82 19.91 11.49 14.08
N ASN A 83 21.15 11.68 13.58
CA ASN A 83 22.33 11.86 14.42
C ASN A 83 22.26 13.17 15.22
N LEU A 84 21.86 14.27 14.59
CA LEU A 84 21.66 15.57 15.23
C LEU A 84 20.63 15.51 16.36
N ARG A 85 19.53 14.76 16.18
CA ARG A 85 18.53 14.53 17.22
C ARG A 85 19.08 13.82 18.46
N GLN A 86 20.15 13.04 18.31
CA GLN A 86 20.80 12.33 19.40
C GLN A 86 21.83 13.19 20.14
N THR A 87 22.30 14.30 19.55
CA THR A 87 23.35 15.14 20.15
C THR A 87 22.91 15.93 21.39
N SER A 88 21.69 16.48 21.40
CA SER A 88 21.16 17.24 22.54
C SER A 88 19.63 17.31 22.53
N LYS A 89 19.04 17.59 23.70
CA LYS A 89 17.59 17.86 23.81
C LYS A 89 17.14 19.05 22.95
N ARG A 90 17.93 20.13 22.85
CA ARG A 90 17.58 21.30 22.03
C ARG A 90 17.49 20.95 20.55
N PHE A 91 18.48 20.24 20.03
CA PHE A 91 18.46 19.75 18.65
C PHE A 91 17.32 18.73 18.45
N ARG A 92 17.00 17.92 19.46
CA ARG A 92 15.85 17.00 19.43
C ARG A 92 14.52 17.72 19.30
N PHE A 93 14.27 18.75 20.11
CA PHE A 93 13.04 19.53 20.06
C PHE A 93 12.91 20.31 18.74
N ALA A 94 13.97 20.99 18.29
CA ALA A 94 13.96 21.72 17.02
C ALA A 94 13.73 20.77 15.82
N ALA A 95 14.32 19.57 15.85
CA ALA A 95 14.15 18.58 14.79
C ALA A 95 12.82 17.85 14.81
N LYS A 96 12.04 17.91 15.91
CA LYS A 96 10.89 17.02 16.15
C LYS A 96 9.84 17.10 15.03
N SER A 97 9.43 18.32 14.67
CA SER A 97 8.45 18.56 13.61
C SER A 97 8.95 18.13 12.23
N LEU A 98 10.20 18.44 11.90
CA LEU A 98 10.81 18.07 10.61
C LEU A 98 11.03 16.55 10.48
N PHE A 99 11.53 15.91 11.54
CA PHE A 99 11.69 14.47 11.61
C PHE A 99 10.33 13.79 11.46
N GLY A 100 9.34 14.22 12.24
CA GLY A 100 7.97 13.72 12.17
C GLY A 100 7.42 13.83 10.76
N LYS A 101 7.49 15.03 10.16
CA LYS A 101 7.03 15.27 8.79
C LYS A 101 7.73 14.36 7.77
N ARG A 102 9.06 14.18 7.86
CA ARG A 102 9.80 13.26 6.96
C ARG A 102 9.44 11.79 7.18
N LEU A 103 9.05 11.42 8.39
CA LEU A 103 8.71 10.04 8.74
C LEU A 103 7.31 9.63 8.28
N VAL A 104 6.35 10.56 8.33
CA VAL A 104 4.93 10.28 8.09
C VAL A 104 4.43 10.77 6.73
N ASN A 105 4.98 11.87 6.21
CA ASN A 105 4.54 12.44 4.93
C ASN A 105 5.15 11.68 3.74
N SER A 106 4.37 11.51 2.67
CA SER A 106 4.77 10.82 1.44
C SER A 106 5.20 9.36 1.64
N ARG A 107 4.76 8.72 2.72
CA ARG A 107 5.08 7.32 3.00
C ARG A 107 4.32 6.40 2.03
N THR A 108 5.02 5.37 1.56
CA THR A 108 4.39 4.27 0.82
C THR A 108 3.74 3.33 1.82
N ILE A 109 2.46 3.04 1.61
CA ILE A 109 1.67 2.06 2.37
C ILE A 109 1.31 0.92 1.42
N TYR A 110 1.63 -0.30 1.85
CA TYR A 110 1.31 -1.51 1.12
C TYR A 110 -0.07 -2.04 1.52
N PRO A 111 -0.77 -2.78 0.65
CA PRO A 111 -2.12 -3.30 0.91
C PRO A 111 -2.11 -4.53 1.83
N THR A 112 -1.39 -4.44 2.95
CA THR A 112 -1.34 -5.49 3.97
C THR A 112 -1.78 -4.94 5.31
N TYR A 113 -2.45 -5.78 6.11
CA TYR A 113 -2.85 -5.42 7.46
C TYR A 113 -1.66 -4.92 8.29
N SER A 114 -0.51 -5.60 8.20
CA SER A 114 0.72 -5.22 8.91
C SER A 114 1.20 -3.82 8.52
N SER A 115 1.23 -3.48 7.23
CA SER A 115 1.67 -2.16 6.77
C SER A 115 0.73 -1.04 7.25
N LEU A 116 -0.58 -1.25 7.14
CA LEU A 116 -1.58 -0.24 7.52
C LEU A 116 -1.67 -0.05 9.04
N SER A 117 -1.69 -1.15 9.80
CA SER A 117 -1.73 -1.12 11.28
C SER A 117 -0.45 -0.53 11.87
N SER A 118 0.72 -0.85 11.31
CA SER A 118 1.99 -0.25 11.74
C SER A 118 2.03 1.27 11.46
N PHE A 119 1.44 1.72 10.34
CA PHE A 119 1.34 3.16 10.06
C PHE A 119 0.35 3.86 11.00
N LEU A 120 -0.80 3.25 11.30
CA LEU A 120 -1.75 3.77 12.29
C LEU A 120 -1.13 3.83 13.70
N ALA A 121 -0.40 2.79 14.10
CA ALA A 121 0.35 2.75 15.35
C ALA A 121 1.45 3.83 15.41
N LEU A 122 2.11 4.10 14.27
CA LEU A 122 3.08 5.18 14.15
C LEU A 122 2.43 6.55 14.34
N LEU A 123 1.22 6.78 13.81
CA LEU A 123 0.51 8.06 14.00
C LEU A 123 0.14 8.31 15.47
N LEU A 124 0.01 7.26 16.28
CA LEU A 124 -0.27 7.34 17.72
C LEU A 124 0.97 7.60 18.58
N VAL A 125 2.17 7.58 17.99
CA VAL A 125 3.41 7.90 18.71
C VAL A 125 3.43 9.36 19.17
N ASP A 126 2.96 10.27 18.33
CA ASP A 126 2.95 11.69 18.63
C ASP A 126 1.66 12.34 18.11
N PRO A 127 0.95 13.13 18.93
CA PRO A 127 -0.32 13.75 18.54
C PRO A 127 -0.20 14.74 17.37
N SER A 128 1.00 15.24 17.06
CA SER A 128 1.24 16.13 15.92
C SER A 128 1.34 15.39 14.58
N TYR A 129 1.71 14.10 14.57
CA TYR A 129 1.96 13.35 13.33
C TYR A 129 0.78 13.30 12.36
N PRO A 130 -0.48 13.09 12.81
CA PRO A 130 -1.61 13.08 11.89
C PRO A 130 -1.82 14.40 11.14
N HIS A 131 -1.43 15.54 11.74
CA HIS A 131 -1.50 16.86 11.12
C HIS A 131 -0.37 17.14 10.12
N LEU A 132 0.69 16.34 10.12
CA LEU A 132 1.85 16.51 9.24
C LEU A 132 1.72 15.75 7.92
N VAL A 133 0.80 14.79 7.83
CA VAL A 133 0.57 13.99 6.61
C VAL A 133 -0.27 14.79 5.62
N ARG A 134 0.34 15.23 4.52
CA ARG A 134 -0.35 15.88 3.39
C ARG A 134 -0.50 14.95 2.20
N THR A 135 0.45 14.05 2.03
CA THR A 135 0.49 13.12 0.89
C THR A 135 0.70 11.70 1.38
N LEU A 136 -0.05 10.76 0.81
CA LEU A 136 0.15 9.32 0.98
C LEU A 136 0.37 8.65 -0.36
N SER A 137 1.21 7.62 -0.39
CA SER A 137 1.38 6.77 -1.57
C SER A 137 0.85 5.38 -1.24
N LEU A 138 -0.17 4.91 -1.96
CA LEU A 138 -0.73 3.58 -1.82
C LEU A 138 -0.26 2.70 -2.98
N VAL A 139 0.12 1.46 -2.67
CA VAL A 139 0.48 0.47 -3.69
C VAL A 139 -0.79 -0.21 -4.20
N SER A 140 -0.98 -0.23 -5.53
CA SER A 140 -2.16 -0.81 -6.20
C SER A 140 -2.03 -2.30 -6.55
N GLU A 141 -0.93 -2.93 -6.18
CA GLU A 141 -0.64 -4.35 -6.45
C GLU A 141 -0.63 -5.15 -5.14
N HIS A 142 -1.15 -6.38 -5.17
CA HIS A 142 -1.13 -7.32 -4.05
C HIS A 142 -0.48 -8.65 -4.44
N ALA A 143 -0.17 -9.50 -3.46
CA ALA A 143 0.26 -10.88 -3.71
C ALA A 143 -0.88 -11.69 -4.37
N ALA A 144 -0.66 -12.13 -5.61
CA ALA A 144 -1.65 -12.85 -6.42
C ALA A 144 -1.01 -14.07 -7.08
N PRO A 145 -1.69 -15.24 -7.14
CA PRO A 145 -1.21 -16.32 -7.95
C PRO A 145 -1.15 -15.87 -9.41
N ASN A 146 -0.16 -16.35 -10.16
CA ASN A 146 -0.13 -16.06 -11.59
C ASN A 146 -1.29 -16.79 -12.29
N ALA A 147 -2.03 -16.08 -13.14
CA ALA A 147 -3.22 -16.61 -13.82
C ALA A 147 -2.91 -17.84 -14.70
N TYR A 148 -1.70 -17.89 -15.26
CA TYR A 148 -1.25 -18.95 -16.18
C TYR A 148 -0.35 -19.99 -15.51
N GLY A 149 -0.20 -19.92 -14.19
CA GLY A 149 0.70 -20.74 -13.42
C GLY A 149 2.13 -20.17 -13.32
N TYR A 150 2.81 -20.56 -12.25
CA TYR A 150 4.13 -20.00 -11.94
C TYR A 150 5.22 -20.46 -12.90
N ASP A 151 5.16 -21.69 -13.39
CA ASP A 151 6.16 -22.22 -14.34
C ASP A 151 6.25 -21.33 -15.59
N TRP A 152 5.10 -21.01 -16.20
CA TRP A 152 5.04 -20.12 -17.36
C TRP A 152 5.54 -18.71 -17.03
N ALA A 153 5.14 -18.15 -15.89
CA ALA A 153 5.57 -16.82 -15.46
C ALA A 153 7.09 -16.72 -15.27
N TRP A 154 7.70 -17.76 -14.71
CA TRP A 154 9.15 -17.83 -14.57
C TRP A 154 9.84 -17.99 -15.93
N GLU A 155 9.31 -18.80 -16.82
CA GLU A 155 9.84 -18.96 -18.18
C GLU A 155 9.75 -17.65 -18.98
N GLU A 156 8.62 -16.95 -18.92
CA GLU A 156 8.42 -15.66 -19.57
C GLU A 156 9.43 -14.63 -19.05
N LEU A 157 9.61 -14.55 -17.73
CA LEU A 157 10.60 -13.66 -17.11
C LEU A 157 12.01 -13.99 -17.60
N GLN A 158 12.37 -15.28 -17.69
CA GLN A 158 13.68 -15.70 -18.15
C GLN A 158 13.92 -15.40 -19.63
N ASN A 159 12.91 -15.65 -20.47
CA ASN A 159 12.96 -15.37 -21.91
C ASN A 159 13.10 -13.87 -22.16
N ARG A 160 12.33 -13.05 -21.43
CA ARG A 160 12.33 -11.60 -21.57
C ARG A 160 13.63 -10.96 -21.11
N GLU A 161 14.16 -11.44 -19.99
CA GLU A 161 15.40 -10.91 -19.40
C GLU A 161 16.67 -11.58 -19.98
N GLN A 162 16.48 -12.51 -20.93
CA GLN A 162 17.52 -13.31 -21.59
C GLN A 162 18.48 -13.98 -20.59
N THR A 163 17.91 -14.56 -19.53
CA THR A 163 18.69 -15.25 -18.51
C THR A 163 19.05 -16.67 -18.93
N GLY A 164 20.08 -17.24 -18.31
CA GLY A 164 20.48 -18.63 -18.54
C GLY A 164 19.39 -19.65 -18.21
N PRO A 165 19.53 -20.90 -18.69
CA PRO A 165 18.53 -21.94 -18.48
C PRO A 165 18.34 -22.28 -17.00
N THR A 166 17.10 -22.60 -16.61
CA THR A 166 16.77 -23.04 -15.25
C THR A 166 17.51 -24.32 -14.89
N THR A 167 18.32 -24.28 -13.82
CA THR A 167 18.99 -25.47 -13.28
C THR A 167 18.04 -26.35 -12.46
N ARG A 168 18.44 -27.59 -12.16
CA ARG A 168 17.65 -28.47 -11.28
C ARG A 168 17.47 -27.89 -9.87
N VAL A 169 18.46 -27.13 -9.39
CA VAL A 169 18.41 -26.46 -8.08
C VAL A 169 17.41 -25.32 -8.11
N ASP A 170 17.41 -24.52 -9.19
CA ASP A 170 16.44 -23.43 -9.35
C ASP A 170 15.00 -23.91 -9.35
N ARG A 171 14.72 -25.11 -9.90
CA ARG A 171 13.37 -25.70 -9.85
C ARG A 171 12.89 -25.94 -8.43
N VAL A 172 13.77 -26.43 -7.55
CA VAL A 172 13.43 -26.65 -6.13
C VAL A 172 13.20 -25.33 -5.41
N ILE A 173 14.03 -24.31 -5.72
CA ILE A 173 13.89 -22.97 -5.16
C ILE A 173 12.57 -22.32 -5.61
N LYS A 174 12.25 -22.38 -6.91
CA LYS A 174 10.98 -21.89 -7.49
C LYS A 174 9.79 -22.54 -6.79
N GLN A 175 9.74 -23.87 -6.70
CA GLN A 175 8.66 -24.59 -6.01
C GLN A 175 8.52 -24.17 -4.53
N SER A 176 9.63 -23.96 -3.84
CA SER A 176 9.61 -23.47 -2.45
C SER A 176 9.03 -22.05 -2.33
N ILE A 177 9.38 -21.16 -3.25
CA ILE A 177 8.84 -19.81 -3.34
C ILE A 177 7.33 -19.86 -3.60
N GLU A 178 6.91 -20.65 -4.59
CA GLU A 178 5.52 -20.78 -5.03
C GLU A 178 4.61 -21.31 -3.93
N MET A 179 4.99 -22.40 -3.26
CA MET A 179 4.21 -22.97 -2.17
C MET A 179 3.97 -21.98 -1.02
N ARG A 180 4.94 -21.10 -0.74
CA ARG A 180 4.78 -20.07 0.29
C ARG A 180 3.98 -18.88 -0.23
N HIS A 181 4.24 -18.50 -1.48
CA HIS A 181 3.51 -17.44 -2.14
C HIS A 181 2.00 -17.73 -2.21
N GLU A 182 1.59 -18.96 -2.52
CA GLU A 182 0.18 -19.37 -2.51
C GLU A 182 -0.48 -19.21 -1.13
N ARG A 183 0.21 -19.58 -0.04
CA ARG A 183 -0.31 -19.39 1.32
C ARG A 183 -0.50 -17.92 1.63
N TRP A 184 0.46 -17.09 1.22
CA TRP A 184 0.39 -15.65 1.39
C TRP A 184 -0.73 -15.02 0.56
N CYS A 185 -0.90 -15.43 -0.71
CA CYS A 185 -1.97 -14.99 -1.59
C CYS A 185 -3.34 -15.18 -0.93
N ALA A 186 -3.60 -16.33 -0.33
CA ALA A 186 -4.88 -16.60 0.33
C ALA A 186 -5.14 -15.63 1.51
N SER A 187 -4.12 -15.33 2.31
CA SER A 187 -4.24 -14.37 3.43
C SER A 187 -4.42 -12.92 2.94
N SER A 188 -3.71 -12.55 1.87
CA SER A 188 -3.78 -11.23 1.24
C SER A 188 -5.15 -10.99 0.60
N ALA A 189 -5.63 -11.96 -0.17
CA ALA A 189 -6.94 -11.94 -0.81
C ALA A 189 -8.07 -11.77 0.22
N SER A 190 -8.00 -12.48 1.35
CA SER A 190 -8.99 -12.34 2.42
C SER A 190 -9.07 -10.92 2.97
N PHE A 191 -7.92 -10.23 3.09
CA PHE A 191 -7.87 -8.86 3.59
C PHE A 191 -8.34 -7.83 2.54
N VAL A 192 -7.96 -8.01 1.27
CA VAL A 192 -8.30 -7.08 0.19
C VAL A 192 -9.77 -7.26 -0.22
N PHE A 193 -10.16 -8.47 -0.64
CA PHE A 193 -11.50 -8.74 -1.17
C PHE A 193 -12.58 -8.75 -0.07
N GLY A 194 -12.20 -9.10 1.16
CA GLY A 194 -13.08 -9.02 2.32
C GLY A 194 -13.41 -7.59 2.77
N GLY A 195 -12.87 -6.57 2.12
CA GLY A 195 -13.10 -5.15 2.44
C GLY A 195 -12.27 -4.60 3.60
N GLY A 196 -11.38 -5.42 4.19
CA GLY A 196 -10.50 -5.00 5.28
C GLY A 196 -9.57 -3.85 4.89
N TYR A 197 -9.04 -3.90 3.67
CA TYR A 197 -8.24 -2.79 3.12
C TYR A 197 -9.02 -1.47 3.09
N ARG A 198 -10.24 -1.48 2.53
CA ARG A 198 -11.12 -0.31 2.44
C ARG A 198 -11.48 0.26 3.82
N ASP A 199 -11.76 -0.60 4.78
CA ASP A 199 -12.13 -0.19 6.14
C ASP A 199 -10.92 0.39 6.90
N MET A 200 -9.72 -0.20 6.74
CA MET A 200 -8.48 0.35 7.30
C MET A 200 -8.10 1.69 6.68
N LEU A 201 -8.28 1.87 5.36
CA LEU A 201 -8.12 3.17 4.71
C LEU A 201 -9.11 4.20 5.24
N THR A 202 -10.35 3.80 5.51
CA THR A 202 -11.37 4.69 6.09
C THR A 202 -10.93 5.18 7.47
N ILE A 203 -10.43 4.28 8.33
CA ILE A 203 -9.89 4.64 9.65
C ILE A 203 -8.71 5.60 9.50
N LEU A 204 -7.80 5.31 8.57
CA LEU A 204 -6.63 6.12 8.32
C LEU A 204 -7.02 7.53 7.88
N PHE A 205 -7.87 7.68 6.87
CA PHE A 205 -8.25 8.99 6.35
C PHE A 205 -9.06 9.82 7.35
N LYS A 206 -9.86 9.18 8.22
CA LYS A 206 -10.54 9.88 9.34
C LYS A 206 -9.54 10.51 10.31
N ARG A 207 -8.37 9.89 10.50
CA ARG A 207 -7.33 10.38 11.42
C ARG A 207 -6.42 11.43 10.80
N LEU A 208 -6.49 11.67 9.50
CA LEU A 208 -5.56 12.56 8.79
C LEU A 208 -6.26 13.86 8.32
N PRO A 209 -6.36 14.88 9.18
CA PRO A 209 -7.09 16.10 8.86
C PRO A 209 -6.42 16.97 7.80
N ALA A 210 -5.10 16.84 7.61
CA ALA A 210 -4.32 17.64 6.67
C ALA A 210 -4.04 16.93 5.33
N LEU A 211 -4.66 15.76 5.10
CA LEU A 211 -4.44 14.97 3.89
C LEU A 211 -5.02 15.70 2.67
N GLN A 212 -4.17 15.93 1.67
CA GLN A 212 -4.50 16.62 0.43
C GLN A 212 -4.49 15.68 -0.77
N THR A 213 -3.52 14.75 -0.83
CA THR A 213 -3.32 13.91 -2.02
C THR A 213 -3.04 12.47 -1.65
N ILE A 214 -3.72 11.54 -2.31
CA ILE A 214 -3.50 10.09 -2.24
C ILE A 214 -2.98 9.65 -3.60
N ARG A 215 -1.75 9.15 -3.65
CA ARG A 215 -1.08 8.71 -4.87
C ARG A 215 -1.17 7.20 -5.00
N LEU A 216 -1.89 6.71 -5.98
CA LEU A 216 -1.91 5.29 -6.34
C LEU A 216 -0.73 4.99 -7.26
N ARG A 217 0.11 4.02 -6.91
CA ARG A 217 1.23 3.58 -7.74
C ARG A 217 1.38 2.07 -7.76
N LYS A 218 1.96 1.55 -8.84
CA LYS A 218 2.45 0.16 -8.90
C LYS A 218 3.76 0.00 -8.12
N LEU A 219 4.17 -1.24 -7.88
CA LEU A 219 5.47 -1.54 -7.30
C LEU A 219 6.60 -1.09 -8.25
N SER A 220 7.66 -0.57 -7.64
CA SER A 220 8.90 -0.28 -8.35
C SER A 220 9.62 -1.58 -8.68
N LEU A 221 10.49 -1.58 -9.67
CA LEU A 221 11.27 -2.76 -10.03
C LEU A 221 12.12 -3.23 -8.85
N GLY A 222 11.97 -4.49 -8.44
CA GLY A 222 12.69 -5.07 -7.29
C GLY A 222 12.10 -4.69 -5.92
N GLU A 223 11.00 -3.93 -5.88
CA GLU A 223 10.26 -3.65 -4.66
C GLU A 223 9.36 -4.84 -4.32
N ASN A 224 9.36 -5.30 -3.07
CA ASN A 224 8.53 -6.42 -2.62
C ASN A 224 7.54 -5.96 -1.55
N ILE A 225 6.35 -6.55 -1.55
CA ILE A 225 5.33 -6.26 -0.54
C ILE A 225 5.75 -6.87 0.81
N PRO A 226 5.70 -6.13 1.93
CA PRO A 226 5.92 -6.68 3.26
C PRO A 226 4.85 -7.71 3.64
N GLY A 227 5.25 -8.98 3.80
CA GLY A 227 4.38 -10.11 4.11
C GLY A 227 4.73 -10.85 5.42
N PRO A 228 3.79 -11.66 5.95
CA PRO A 228 3.94 -12.38 7.23
C PRO A 228 5.07 -13.42 7.24
N ASP A 229 5.42 -13.99 6.08
CA ASP A 229 6.55 -14.92 5.94
C ASP A 229 7.91 -14.22 5.68
N GLY A 230 7.95 -12.90 5.85
CA GLY A 230 9.15 -12.09 5.72
C GLY A 230 9.53 -11.82 4.26
N ILE A 231 9.69 -10.53 3.92
CA ILE A 231 10.43 -10.12 2.71
C ILE A 231 11.78 -10.84 2.67
N GLU A 232 12.40 -11.05 3.83
CA GLU A 232 13.71 -11.70 3.99
C GLU A 232 13.75 -13.12 3.44
N PHE A 233 12.69 -13.92 3.61
CA PHE A 233 12.67 -15.27 3.06
C PHE A 233 12.51 -15.26 1.55
N LEU A 234 11.53 -14.50 1.02
CA LEU A 234 11.33 -14.39 -0.42
C LEU A 234 12.57 -13.78 -1.08
N GLN A 235 13.13 -12.72 -0.51
CA GLN A 235 14.32 -12.05 -1.02
C GLN A 235 15.58 -12.92 -0.91
N GLY A 236 15.72 -13.71 0.15
CA GLY A 236 16.79 -14.69 0.30
C GLY A 236 16.66 -15.84 -0.70
N ALA A 237 15.49 -16.45 -0.79
CA ALA A 237 15.24 -17.52 -1.75
C ALA A 237 15.37 -17.04 -3.21
N LEU A 238 15.00 -15.80 -3.50
CA LEU A 238 15.24 -15.20 -4.81
C LEU A 238 16.72 -15.02 -5.10
N GLN A 239 17.54 -14.66 -4.12
CA GLN A 239 19.00 -14.54 -4.27
C GLN A 239 19.68 -15.88 -4.55
N ASP A 240 19.08 -16.99 -4.12
CA ASP A 240 19.61 -18.34 -4.34
C ASP A 240 19.39 -18.85 -5.78
N LEU A 241 18.56 -18.17 -6.59
CA LEU A 241 18.37 -18.52 -8.00
C LEU A 241 19.63 -18.22 -8.81
N SER A 242 20.06 -19.17 -9.64
CA SER A 242 21.32 -19.06 -10.41
C SER A 242 21.35 -17.90 -11.40
N PHE A 243 20.18 -17.37 -11.76
CA PHE A 243 19.99 -16.25 -12.69
C PHE A 243 19.55 -14.96 -12.00
N TYR A 244 19.54 -14.93 -10.66
CA TYR A 244 19.18 -13.73 -9.92
C TYR A 244 20.17 -12.59 -10.16
N ARG A 245 19.63 -11.38 -10.34
CA ARG A 245 20.40 -10.14 -10.37
C ARG A 245 19.64 -9.06 -9.60
N PRO A 246 20.34 -8.13 -8.90
CA PRO A 246 19.69 -6.97 -8.33
C PRO A 246 18.90 -6.21 -9.41
N GLY A 247 17.61 -5.97 -9.15
CA GLY A 247 16.71 -5.31 -10.11
C GLY A 247 15.99 -6.23 -11.09
N LEU A 248 16.11 -7.57 -10.95
CA LEU A 248 15.29 -8.52 -11.71
C LEU A 248 13.79 -8.24 -11.44
N PRO A 249 12.94 -8.10 -12.48
CA PRO A 249 11.54 -7.69 -12.33
C PRO A 249 10.62 -8.85 -11.91
N VAL A 250 10.95 -9.50 -10.79
CA VAL A 250 10.21 -10.64 -10.22
C VAL A 250 8.78 -10.25 -9.84
N ASN A 251 8.53 -8.95 -9.68
CA ASN A 251 7.21 -8.39 -9.36
C ASN A 251 6.08 -8.93 -10.26
N ARG A 252 6.36 -9.17 -11.54
CA ARG A 252 5.35 -9.67 -12.50
C ARG A 252 4.93 -11.11 -12.25
N VAL A 253 5.78 -11.89 -11.60
CA VAL A 253 5.51 -13.29 -11.28
C VAL A 253 4.62 -13.39 -10.04
N LEU A 254 4.81 -12.48 -9.08
CA LEU A 254 4.25 -12.59 -7.72
C LEU A 254 3.12 -11.61 -7.42
N TYR A 255 3.08 -10.46 -8.11
CA TYR A 255 2.13 -9.40 -7.79
C TYR A 255 1.29 -9.01 -8.99
N GLN A 256 0.03 -8.70 -8.72
CA GLN A 256 -0.92 -8.23 -9.71
C GLN A 256 -1.80 -7.13 -9.11
N GLU A 257 -2.37 -6.29 -9.96
CA GLU A 257 -3.43 -5.37 -9.55
C GLU A 257 -4.69 -6.17 -9.26
N TRP A 258 -5.46 -5.74 -8.25
CA TRP A 258 -6.70 -6.42 -7.92
C TRP A 258 -7.92 -5.76 -8.56
N GLN A 259 -8.82 -6.64 -9.00
CA GLN A 259 -10.18 -6.34 -9.37
C GLN A 259 -11.05 -7.47 -8.80
N TYR A 260 -12.07 -7.13 -8.03
CA TYR A 260 -12.93 -8.12 -7.40
C TYR A 260 -14.38 -7.67 -7.39
N ASP A 261 -15.27 -8.66 -7.35
CA ASP A 261 -16.70 -8.49 -7.20
C ASP A 261 -17.05 -8.06 -5.77
N MET A 262 -17.75 -6.94 -5.62
CA MET A 262 -18.15 -6.48 -4.29
C MET A 262 -19.22 -7.36 -3.63
N VAL A 263 -19.98 -8.14 -4.40
CA VAL A 263 -21.03 -9.04 -3.91
C VAL A 263 -20.42 -10.35 -3.46
N TYR A 264 -19.63 -10.99 -4.33
CA TYR A 264 -19.05 -12.30 -4.06
C TYR A 264 -17.69 -12.25 -3.34
N GLN A 265 -17.06 -11.06 -3.26
CA GLN A 265 -15.76 -10.85 -2.62
C GLN A 265 -14.67 -11.75 -3.22
N CYS A 266 -14.73 -11.95 -4.53
CA CYS A 266 -13.79 -12.75 -5.30
C CYS A 266 -13.65 -12.17 -6.72
N ILE A 267 -12.68 -12.69 -7.48
CA ILE A 267 -12.49 -12.31 -8.88
C ILE A 267 -13.56 -13.04 -9.71
N THR A 268 -14.49 -12.28 -10.31
CA THR A 268 -15.56 -12.81 -11.18
C THR A 268 -15.43 -12.33 -12.63
N THR A 269 -14.51 -11.39 -12.87
CA THR A 269 -14.15 -10.86 -14.19
C THR A 269 -12.65 -11.00 -14.37
N LEU A 270 -12.23 -11.63 -15.47
CA LEU A 270 -10.83 -11.85 -15.79
C LEU A 270 -10.59 -11.57 -17.26
N ILE A 271 -9.53 -10.82 -17.58
CA ILE A 271 -9.08 -10.61 -18.95
C ILE A 271 -7.98 -11.64 -19.22
N ASP A 272 -8.13 -12.39 -20.29
CA ASP A 272 -7.15 -13.40 -20.69
C ASP A 272 -5.92 -12.78 -21.42
N GLU A 273 -5.04 -13.65 -21.92
CA GLU A 273 -3.80 -13.27 -22.59
C GLU A 273 -4.01 -12.65 -23.98
N TYR A 274 -5.18 -12.84 -24.57
CA TYR A 274 -5.58 -12.29 -25.86
C TYR A 274 -6.40 -11.01 -25.72
N GLY A 275 -6.79 -10.65 -24.49
CA GLY A 275 -7.61 -9.49 -24.19
C GLY A 275 -9.10 -9.79 -24.12
N ASP A 276 -9.49 -11.07 -24.17
CA ASP A 276 -10.88 -11.49 -24.07
C ASP A 276 -11.31 -11.49 -22.61
N GLU A 277 -12.44 -10.83 -22.35
CA GLU A 277 -12.99 -10.68 -21.01
C GLU A 277 -13.93 -11.86 -20.69
N TYR A 278 -13.54 -12.66 -19.70
CA TYR A 278 -14.38 -13.69 -19.11
C TYR A 278 -15.09 -13.14 -17.89
N ILE A 279 -16.42 -13.05 -17.98
CA ILE A 279 -17.29 -12.61 -16.90
C ILE A 279 -18.11 -13.81 -16.44
N TRP A 280 -18.08 -14.12 -15.15
CA TRP A 280 -18.93 -15.16 -14.58
C TRP A 280 -20.41 -14.76 -14.67
N ASP A 281 -21.27 -15.73 -14.96
CA ASP A 281 -22.72 -15.51 -15.00
C ASP A 281 -23.22 -14.95 -13.66
N GLY A 282 -23.79 -13.74 -13.70
CA GLY A 282 -24.26 -13.02 -12.52
C GLY A 282 -23.18 -12.23 -11.76
N ALA A 283 -22.01 -11.97 -12.36
CA ALA A 283 -21.00 -11.09 -11.79
C ALA A 283 -21.62 -9.75 -11.37
N GLY A 284 -21.37 -9.38 -10.11
CA GLY A 284 -21.73 -8.11 -9.52
C GLY A 284 -20.76 -6.98 -9.88
N PRO A 285 -20.93 -5.80 -9.27
CA PRO A 285 -20.09 -4.64 -9.54
C PRO A 285 -18.63 -4.90 -9.15
N GLN A 286 -17.72 -4.65 -10.09
CA GLN A 286 -16.29 -4.80 -9.89
C GLN A 286 -15.70 -3.61 -9.14
N ALA A 287 -14.75 -3.87 -8.24
CA ALA A 287 -13.99 -2.87 -7.50
C ALA A 287 -12.49 -3.12 -7.63
N ASP A 288 -11.75 -2.05 -7.84
CA ASP A 288 -10.29 -2.03 -7.88
C ASP A 288 -9.71 -1.19 -6.72
N CYS A 289 -8.38 -1.10 -6.66
CA CYS A 289 -7.69 -0.28 -5.66
C CYS A 289 -8.16 1.20 -5.65
N LYS A 290 -8.44 1.77 -6.83
CA LYS A 290 -8.92 3.15 -6.95
C LYS A 290 -10.31 3.30 -6.34
N THR A 291 -11.21 2.38 -6.65
CA THR A 291 -12.57 2.32 -6.13
C THR A 291 -12.57 2.19 -4.61
N ASP A 292 -11.69 1.34 -4.05
CA ASP A 292 -11.51 1.21 -2.60
C ASP A 292 -11.03 2.51 -1.94
N ALA A 293 -10.05 3.19 -2.55
CA ALA A 293 -9.52 4.45 -2.04
C ALA A 293 -10.57 5.57 -2.07
N LEU A 294 -11.31 5.71 -3.18
CA LEU A 294 -12.39 6.70 -3.31
C LEU A 294 -13.53 6.43 -2.33
N ALA A 295 -13.94 5.17 -2.18
CA ALA A 295 -14.95 4.78 -1.22
C ALA A 295 -14.52 5.11 0.22
N ALA A 296 -13.25 4.88 0.55
CA ALA A 296 -12.69 5.22 1.86
C ALA A 296 -12.63 6.74 2.09
N VAL A 297 -12.22 7.55 1.08
CA VAL A 297 -12.24 9.02 1.15
C VAL A 297 -13.65 9.53 1.44
N LYS A 298 -14.64 9.04 0.69
CA LYS A 298 -16.06 9.38 0.86
C LYS A 298 -16.57 9.02 2.25
N ARG A 299 -16.29 7.80 2.73
CA ARG A 299 -16.68 7.35 4.08
C ARG A 299 -15.99 8.13 5.19
N ALA A 300 -14.74 8.52 4.99
CA ALA A 300 -13.97 9.30 5.94
C ALA A 300 -14.35 10.80 5.95
N LYS A 301 -15.15 11.27 4.96
CA LYS A 301 -15.40 12.69 4.71
C LYS A 301 -14.10 13.50 4.53
N SER A 302 -13.10 12.86 3.92
CA SER A 302 -11.81 13.50 3.63
C SER A 302 -11.92 14.37 2.38
N LYS A 303 -11.14 15.44 2.32
CA LYS A 303 -11.02 16.33 1.13
C LYS A 303 -9.85 15.93 0.22
N ALA A 304 -9.24 14.79 0.48
CA ALA A 304 -8.06 14.35 -0.26
C ALA A 304 -8.44 13.91 -1.68
N VAL A 305 -7.63 14.31 -2.67
CA VAL A 305 -7.79 13.91 -4.06
C VAL A 305 -7.00 12.62 -4.31
N VAL A 306 -7.62 11.65 -5.00
CA VAL A 306 -6.97 10.39 -5.38
C VAL A 306 -6.41 10.52 -6.79
N VAL A 307 -5.10 10.36 -6.92
CA VAL A 307 -4.36 10.54 -8.17
C VAL A 307 -3.64 9.25 -8.54
N LYS A 308 -3.76 8.80 -9.79
CA LYS A 308 -3.00 7.66 -10.32
C LYS A 308 -1.66 8.15 -10.86
N MET A 309 -0.57 7.62 -10.32
CA MET A 309 0.75 7.82 -10.88
C MET A 309 0.92 6.88 -12.08
N LYS A 310 0.97 7.44 -13.30
CA LYS A 310 1.63 6.74 -14.40
C LYS A 310 3.11 6.63 -14.05
N ARG A 311 3.81 5.60 -14.53
CA ARG A 311 5.29 5.61 -14.51
C ARG A 311 5.75 6.85 -15.29
N GLY A 312 6.02 7.96 -14.60
CA GLY A 312 6.63 9.16 -15.16
C GLY A 312 5.90 10.50 -15.00
N VAL A 313 4.58 10.61 -14.88
CA VAL A 313 3.88 11.92 -14.78
C VAL A 313 2.56 11.78 -13.99
N VAL A 314 2.26 12.78 -13.16
CA VAL A 314 1.02 12.92 -12.35
C VAL A 314 -0.02 13.63 -13.21
N GLU A 315 -1.16 12.99 -13.50
CA GLU A 315 -2.36 13.67 -14.00
C GLU A 315 -3.33 13.87 -12.83
N GLU A 316 -3.68 15.12 -12.51
CA GLU A 316 -4.85 15.41 -11.69
C GLU A 316 -6.10 15.03 -12.50
N ILE A 317 -6.98 14.23 -11.91
CA ILE A 317 -8.27 13.91 -12.50
C ILE A 317 -9.27 14.79 -11.76
N ASP A 318 -9.75 15.82 -12.45
CA ASP A 318 -10.91 16.61 -12.01
C ASP A 318 -12.18 15.76 -12.16
N GLU A 319 -12.99 15.75 -11.10
CA GLU A 319 -14.38 15.29 -11.14
C GLU A 319 -15.16 16.27 -12.01
N ASP A 320 -15.59 15.83 -13.20
CA ASP A 320 -16.88 16.16 -13.84
C ASP A 320 -16.85 15.73 -15.32
N SER A 321 -17.40 14.54 -15.62
CA SER A 321 -17.87 14.19 -16.96
C SER A 321 -19.01 13.17 -16.87
N ASP A 322 -20.09 13.59 -16.23
CA ASP A 322 -21.43 13.06 -16.50
C ASP A 322 -22.22 14.20 -17.16
N ASN A 323 -22.60 14.00 -18.43
CA ASN A 323 -23.59 14.69 -19.29
C ASN A 323 -23.02 14.80 -20.72
N GLU A 324 -23.64 14.35 -21.81
CA GLU A 324 -25.00 13.87 -22.09
C GLU A 324 -24.88 13.01 -23.37
N MET A 325 -25.28 11.74 -23.30
CA MET A 325 -25.70 11.00 -24.49
C MET A 325 -27.13 11.46 -24.78
N SER A 326 -27.32 12.26 -25.83
CA SER A 326 -28.65 12.46 -26.42
C SER A 326 -28.76 11.56 -27.65
N ASP A 327 -29.59 10.54 -27.50
CA ASP A 327 -30.25 9.85 -28.60
C ASP A 327 -31.09 10.87 -29.38
N GLU A 328 -30.76 11.07 -30.66
CA GLU A 328 -31.78 11.38 -31.67
C GLU A 328 -31.54 10.42 -32.82
N GLY A 329 -32.41 9.42 -32.92
CA GLY A 329 -32.58 8.66 -34.13
C GLY A 329 -33.25 9.54 -35.17
N ASP A 330 -32.75 9.47 -36.40
CA ASP A 330 -33.58 9.64 -37.57
C ASP A 330 -33.28 8.49 -38.52
N SER A 331 -34.38 7.81 -38.85
CA SER A 331 -34.49 6.87 -39.94
C SER A 331 -34.18 7.57 -41.25
N ASP A 332 -33.60 6.83 -42.20
CA ASP A 332 -34.20 6.61 -43.52
C ASP A 332 -33.16 5.90 -44.42
N GLU A 333 -33.61 4.76 -44.96
CA GLU A 333 -33.48 4.30 -46.36
C GLU A 333 -32.11 4.51 -47.04
N GLU A 334 -31.40 3.48 -47.53
CA GLU A 334 -31.77 2.77 -48.76
C GLU A 334 -30.91 1.50 -49.00
N MET A 335 -31.62 0.41 -49.36
CA MET A 335 -31.34 -0.51 -50.47
C MET A 335 -30.11 -1.44 -50.40
N PHE A 336 -30.37 -2.66 -49.93
CA PHE A 336 -29.78 -3.88 -50.51
C PHE A 336 -30.49 -4.20 -51.84
N ASP A 337 -29.74 -4.61 -52.85
CA ASP A 337 -30.09 -5.61 -53.88
C ASP A 337 -28.78 -5.92 -54.63
N GLU A 338 -28.01 -6.93 -54.19
CA GLU A 338 -27.97 -8.28 -54.76
C GLU A 338 -28.00 -8.33 -56.30
N GLU A 339 -26.86 -8.79 -56.81
CA GLU A 339 -26.60 -9.20 -58.19
C GLU A 339 -27.52 -10.36 -58.59
N ASP A 340 -28.20 -10.24 -59.73
CA ASP A 340 -28.49 -11.36 -60.62
C ASP A 340 -28.80 -10.88 -62.04
N ASP A 341 -28.40 -11.71 -63.02
CA ASP A 341 -28.68 -11.73 -64.47
C ASP A 341 -27.91 -10.80 -65.44
N ASN A 342 -26.74 -11.27 -65.94
CA ASN A 342 -26.57 -11.95 -67.26
C ASN A 342 -25.09 -12.17 -67.65
#